data_AF-A0A369XNV4-F1
#
_entry.id   AF-A0A369XNV4-F1
#
_cell.length_a   1.000
_cell.length_b   1.000
_cell.length_c   1.000
_cell.angle_alpha   90.00
_cell.angle_beta   90.00
_cell.angle_gamma   90.00
#
_symmetry.space_group_name_H-M   'P 1'
#
loop_
_entity.id
_entity.type
_entity.pdbx_description
1 polymer ?
#
loop_
_entity_poly.entity_id
_entity_poly.type
_entity_poly.pdbx_seq_one_letter_code
_entity_poly.pdbx_strand_id
1 'polypeptide(L)'
;MPAAARITDLIVSPATLGVPVPIIPPGAPTVLIGGLPAARLGDSCGADVIIKGSATVFIAGMPAARVGDSTAGGGAVMPPGALQVMLGG
;
A
#
# COMPACT_ATOMS: atom_id res chain seq x y z
N MET A 1 12.90 -8.25 1.83
CA MET A 1 11.74 -7.72 2.60
C MET A 1 11.52 -6.30 2.12
N PRO A 2 10.35 -5.94 1.55
CA PRO A 2 10.05 -4.57 1.11
C PRO A 2 9.56 -3.68 2.27
N ALA A 3 9.63 -2.37 2.08
CA ALA A 3 9.13 -1.39 3.06
C ALA A 3 7.60 -1.39 3.11
N ALA A 4 7.04 -1.08 4.28
CA ALA A 4 5.59 -0.96 4.47
C ALA A 4 5.01 0.23 3.69
N ALA A 5 3.80 0.06 3.14
CA ALA A 5 3.05 1.13 2.51
C ALA A 5 2.09 1.81 3.49
N ARG A 6 1.75 3.07 3.22
CA ARG A 6 0.90 3.93 4.04
C ARG A 6 -0.03 4.75 3.17
N ILE A 7 -1.02 5.38 3.79
CA ILE A 7 -1.75 6.48 3.13
C ILE A 7 -0.72 7.51 2.63
N THR A 8 -1.00 8.12 1.49
CA THR A 8 -0.15 9.07 0.74
C THR A 8 1.04 8.47 0.00
N ASP A 9 1.42 7.22 0.25
CA ASP A 9 2.35 6.53 -0.66
C ASP A 9 1.67 6.32 -2.03
N LEU A 10 2.46 6.24 -3.09
CA LEU A 10 1.95 6.37 -4.46
C LEU A 10 1.68 5.01 -5.09
N ILE A 11 0.62 4.92 -5.90
CA ILE A 11 0.38 3.84 -6.84
C ILE A 11 0.62 4.39 -8.25
N VAL A 12 1.31 3.61 -9.08
CA VAL A 12 1.38 3.80 -10.53
C VAL A 12 0.80 2.55 -11.18
N SER A 13 -0.13 2.76 -12.10
CA SER A 13 -0.72 1.71 -12.92
C SER A 13 -1.32 2.24 -14.23
N PRO A 14 -1.61 1.34 -15.19
CA PRO A 14 -2.46 1.66 -16.34
C PRO A 14 -3.79 2.35 -15.98
N ALA A 15 -4.44 1.97 -14.87
CA ALA A 15 -5.69 2.60 -14.42
C ALA A 15 -5.51 4.07 -14.00
N THR A 16 -4.33 4.42 -13.51
CA THR A 16 -3.93 5.82 -13.24
C THR A 16 -3.37 6.56 -14.46
N LEU A 17 -3.47 5.98 -15.67
CA LEU A 17 -2.82 6.47 -16.89
C LEU A 17 -1.30 6.65 -16.74
N GLY A 18 -0.68 5.85 -15.87
CA GLY A 18 0.74 5.94 -15.53
C GLY A 18 1.11 7.13 -14.64
N VAL A 19 0.15 7.94 -14.19
CA VAL A 19 0.39 9.05 -13.27
C VAL A 19 0.47 8.51 -11.84
N PRO A 20 1.49 8.83 -11.04
CA PRO A 20 1.50 8.48 -9.62
C PRO A 20 0.34 9.12 -8.85
N VAL A 21 -0.52 8.31 -8.24
CA VAL A 21 -1.66 8.76 -7.44
C VAL A 21 -1.54 8.23 -6.01
N PRO A 22 -1.75 9.06 -4.97
CA PRO A 22 -1.62 8.63 -3.58
C PRO A 22 -2.71 7.63 -3.17
N ILE A 23 -2.33 6.67 -2.32
CA ILE A 23 -3.28 5.84 -1.56
C ILE A 23 -4.10 6.77 -0.67
N ILE A 24 -5.43 6.67 -0.79
CA ILE A 24 -6.38 7.52 -0.07
C ILE A 24 -6.82 6.88 1.26
N PRO A 25 -7.35 7.67 2.20
CA PRO A 25 -7.97 7.13 3.41
C PRO A 25 -9.08 6.11 3.11
N PRO A 26 -9.34 5.15 4.02
CA PRO A 26 -9.01 5.20 5.45
C PRO A 26 -7.73 4.47 5.88
N GLY A 27 -7.11 3.65 5.03
CA GLY A 27 -6.00 2.78 5.45
C GLY A 27 -6.38 1.94 6.68
N ALA A 28 -5.43 1.73 7.60
CA ALA A 28 -5.64 1.23 8.95
C ALA A 28 -5.54 2.37 9.99
N PRO A 29 -6.64 3.04 10.36
CA PRO A 29 -6.59 4.26 11.17
C PRO A 29 -6.00 4.07 12.57
N THR A 30 -5.99 2.83 13.09
CA THR A 30 -5.45 2.49 14.42
C THR A 30 -3.99 2.03 14.39
N VAL A 31 -3.43 1.73 13.22
CA VAL A 31 -2.06 1.24 13.08
C VAL A 31 -1.26 2.24 12.26
N LEU A 32 -0.44 3.03 12.96
CA LEU A 32 0.34 4.09 12.35
C LEU A 32 1.77 3.62 12.08
N ILE A 33 2.23 3.78 10.84
CA ILE A 33 3.61 3.54 10.43
C ILE A 33 4.23 4.88 10.07
N GLY A 34 5.29 5.28 10.76
CA GLY A 34 5.88 6.62 10.57
C GLY A 34 4.86 7.77 10.72
N GLY A 35 3.87 7.61 11.61
CA GLY A 35 2.84 8.62 11.89
C GLY A 35 1.63 8.64 10.94
N LEU A 36 1.59 7.81 9.90
CA LEU A 36 0.46 7.73 8.96
C LEU A 36 -0.23 6.37 9.04
N PRO A 37 -1.55 6.28 8.80
CA PRO A 37 -2.24 5.00 8.77
C PRO A 37 -1.63 4.04 7.75
N ALA A 38 -1.40 2.81 8.16
CA ALA A 38 -0.80 1.78 7.33
C ALA A 38 -1.75 1.34 6.21
N ALA A 39 -1.21 1.12 5.01
CA ALA A 39 -1.97 0.60 3.89
C ALA A 39 -2.04 -0.94 3.93
N ARG A 40 -3.10 -1.48 3.33
CA ARG A 40 -3.49 -2.89 3.38
C ARG A 40 -4.07 -3.33 2.05
N LEU A 41 -4.20 -4.64 1.87
CA LEU A 41 -4.99 -5.19 0.79
C LEU A 41 -6.40 -4.58 0.80
N GLY A 42 -6.85 -4.11 -0.36
CA GLY A 42 -8.14 -3.44 -0.54
C GLY A 42 -8.09 -1.92 -0.43
N ASP A 43 -7.00 -1.32 0.06
CA ASP A 43 -6.86 0.15 0.03
C ASP A 43 -6.65 0.64 -1.40
N SER A 44 -7.21 1.81 -1.71
CA SER A 44 -7.30 2.34 -3.08
C SER A 44 -6.61 3.69 -3.23
N CYS A 45 -6.35 4.08 -4.47
CA CYS A 45 -6.05 5.46 -4.85
C CYS A 45 -7.23 6.09 -5.63
N GLY A 46 -8.43 5.53 -5.49
CA GLY A 46 -9.63 5.88 -6.25
C GLY A 46 -9.71 5.19 -7.62
N ALA A 47 -8.71 5.38 -8.48
CA ALA A 47 -8.66 4.77 -9.81
C ALA A 47 -8.15 3.31 -9.79
N ASP A 48 -7.40 2.94 -8.75
CA ASP A 48 -6.82 1.60 -8.59
C ASP A 48 -6.90 1.13 -7.12
N VAL A 49 -6.70 -0.17 -6.90
CA VAL A 49 -6.79 -0.84 -5.60
C VAL A 49 -5.67 -1.87 -5.43
N ILE A 50 -5.14 -1.97 -4.21
CA ILE A 50 -4.11 -2.96 -3.85
C ILE A 50 -4.75 -4.34 -3.74
N ILE A 51 -4.23 -5.31 -4.49
CA ILE A 51 -4.76 -6.69 -4.54
C ILE A 51 -3.78 -7.74 -4.00
N LYS A 52 -2.56 -7.32 -3.67
CA LYS A 52 -1.55 -8.17 -3.06
C LYS A 52 -1.02 -7.50 -1.80
N GLY A 53 -0.70 -8.29 -0.80
CA GLY A 53 -0.09 -7.83 0.46
C GLY A 53 0.94 -8.83 0.95
N SER A 54 1.37 -8.67 2.20
CA SER A 54 2.14 -9.67 2.94
C SER A 54 1.32 -10.95 3.18
N ALA A 55 1.96 -12.11 3.02
CA ALA A 55 1.36 -13.40 3.34
C ALA A 55 1.34 -13.71 4.85
N THR A 56 2.15 -13.00 5.65
CA THR A 56 2.35 -13.32 7.08
C THR A 56 2.05 -12.17 8.02
N VAL A 57 2.11 -10.93 7.55
CA VAL A 57 1.81 -9.74 8.34
C VAL A 57 0.43 -9.21 8.01
N PHE A 58 -0.42 -9.19 9.02
CA PHE A 58 -1.79 -8.66 8.94
C PHE A 58 -1.90 -7.38 9.75
N ILE A 59 -2.46 -6.33 9.15
CA ILE A 59 -2.77 -5.06 9.81
C ILE A 59 -4.28 -4.92 9.87
N ALA A 60 -4.82 -4.82 11.08
CA ALA A 60 -6.26 -4.73 11.33
C ALA A 60 -7.07 -5.78 10.53
N GLY A 61 -6.60 -7.03 10.58
CA GLY A 61 -7.25 -8.20 10.00
C GLY A 61 -7.01 -8.43 8.49
N MET A 62 -6.31 -7.53 7.80
CA MET A 62 -6.05 -7.65 6.36
C MET A 62 -4.55 -7.71 6.04
N PRO A 63 -4.13 -8.40 4.97
CA PRO A 63 -2.72 -8.43 4.53
C PRO A 63 -2.13 -7.02 4.43
N ALA A 64 -0.97 -6.81 5.04
CA ALA A 64 -0.30 -5.51 5.05
C ALA A 64 0.27 -5.18 3.66
N ALA A 65 0.05 -3.96 3.16
CA ALA A 65 0.59 -3.53 1.88
C ALA A 65 2.05 -3.07 2.00
N ARG A 66 2.81 -3.27 0.92
CA ARG A 66 4.25 -3.07 0.83
C ARG A 66 4.60 -2.44 -0.51
N VAL A 67 5.78 -1.84 -0.58
CA VAL A 67 6.37 -1.43 -1.84
C VAL A 67 6.48 -2.63 -2.78
N GLY A 68 5.98 -2.46 -4.01
CA GLY A 68 5.96 -3.48 -5.06
C GLY A 68 4.73 -4.40 -5.03
N ASP A 69 3.82 -4.26 -4.07
CA ASP A 69 2.58 -5.02 -4.09
C ASP A 69 1.71 -4.63 -5.29
N SER A 70 1.17 -5.65 -5.97
CA SER A 70 0.39 -5.51 -7.20
C SER A 70 -0.99 -4.89 -6.94
N THR A 71 -1.46 -4.16 -7.93
CA THR A 71 -2.76 -3.47 -7.94
C THR A 71 -3.65 -3.98 -9.07
N ALA A 72 -4.97 -3.82 -8.94
CA ALA A 72 -5.94 -4.34 -9.91
C ALA A 72 -5.80 -3.70 -11.29
N GLY A 73 -5.37 -2.44 -11.35
CA GLY A 73 -5.11 -1.68 -12.56
C GLY A 73 -3.85 -2.11 -13.31
N GLY A 74 -3.15 -3.16 -12.85
CA GLY A 74 -1.96 -3.71 -13.50
C GLY A 74 -0.67 -3.00 -13.12
N GLY A 75 -0.67 -2.25 -12.03
CA GLY A 75 0.49 -1.53 -11.52
C GLY A 75 0.96 -2.01 -10.16
N ALA A 76 1.64 -1.14 -9.41
CA ALA A 76 2.14 -1.46 -8.09
C ALA A 76 2.23 -0.25 -7.16
N VAL A 77 2.36 -0.52 -5.86
CA VAL A 77 2.75 0.48 -4.86
C VAL A 77 4.21 0.88 -5.09
N MET A 78 4.45 2.17 -5.26
CA MET A 78 5.76 2.74 -5.56
C MET A 78 6.67 2.84 -4.31
N PRO A 79 7.99 2.80 -4.50
CA PRO A 79 8.94 3.23 -3.47
C PRO A 79 8.78 4.72 -3.13
N PRO A 80 9.24 5.16 -1.93
CA PRO A 80 10.05 4.42 -0.97
C PRO A 80 9.26 3.66 0.11
N GLY A 81 7.96 3.93 0.25
CA GLY A 81 7.19 3.49 1.43
C GLY A 81 7.80 4.02 2.74
N ALA A 82 7.57 3.30 3.84
CA ALA A 82 8.17 3.59 5.14
C ALA A 82 9.42 2.74 5.40
N LEU A 83 10.59 3.27 5.06
CA LEU A 83 11.89 2.56 5.19
C LEU A 83 12.23 2.10 6.62
N GLN A 84 11.56 2.64 7.63
CA GLN A 84 11.71 2.27 9.04
C GLN A 84 11.12 0.90 9.36
N VAL A 85 10.12 0.46 8.57
CA VAL A 85 9.33 -0.74 8.83
C VAL A 85 9.36 -1.62 7.59
N MET A 86 10.04 -2.77 7.71
CA MET A 86 10.18 -3.75 6.65
C MET A 86 9.24 -4.93 6.91
N LEU A 87 8.43 -5.30 5.92
CA LEU A 87 7.42 -6.35 6.06
C LEU A 87 7.80 -7.60 5.26
N GLY A 88 7.84 -8.75 5.95
CA GLY A 88 8.14 -10.06 5.37
C GLY A 88 6.93 -10.72 4.70
N GLY A 89 7.11 -11.98 4.26
CA GLY A 89 6.09 -12.77 3.57
C GLY A 89 5.76 -12.21 2.20
#